data_AF-A0A956VR02-F1
#
_entry.id   AF-A0A956VR02-F1
#
_cell.length_a   1.000
_cell.length_b   1.000
_cell.length_c   1.000
_cell.angle_alpha   90.00
_cell.angle_beta   90.00
_cell.angle_gamma   90.00
#
_symmetry.space_group_name_H-M   'P 1'
#
loop_
_entity.id
_entity.type
_entity.pdbx_description
1 polymer ?
#
loop_
_entity_poly.entity_id
_entity_poly.type
_entity_poly.pdbx_seq_one_letter_code
_entity_poly.pdbx_strand_id
1 'polypeptide(L)'
;DLLHHTFTAEEAGVSKPHPRFFQLALERAGAEASRSIVIGDRLDNDVEPAVAAGITAVLLDRFEKVDGVPVPAASVVRSLTEFPPMLELASD
;
A
#
# COMPACT_ATOMS: atom_id res chain seq x y z
N ASP A 1 -1.97 -13.70 16.96
CA ASP A 1 -2.73 -13.40 15.74
C ASP A 1 -2.48 -11.94 15.41
N LEU A 2 -1.91 -11.61 14.24
CA LEU A 2 -1.46 -10.24 13.90
C LEU A 2 -2.36 -9.56 12.86
N LEU A 3 -3.24 -10.31 12.20
CA LEU A 3 -4.10 -9.81 11.13
C LEU A 3 -5.56 -10.02 11.53
N HIS A 4 -6.35 -8.95 11.49
CA HIS A 4 -7.80 -9.05 11.74
C HIS A 4 -8.56 -9.61 10.52
N HIS A 5 -8.04 -9.36 9.31
CA HIS A 5 -8.65 -9.78 8.05
C HIS A 5 -7.57 -10.18 7.04
N THR A 6 -7.89 -11.18 6.21
CA THR A 6 -7.16 -11.52 5.00
C THR A 6 -8.12 -11.39 3.83
N PHE A 7 -7.65 -10.85 2.70
CA PHE A 7 -8.45 -10.70 1.49
C PHE A 7 -7.60 -11.00 0.27
N THR A 8 -8.05 -11.94 -0.55
CA THR A 8 -7.31 -12.49 -1.69
C THR A 8 -7.95 -12.10 -3.03
N ALA A 9 -7.19 -12.21 -4.12
CA ALA A 9 -7.72 -11.97 -5.47
C ALA A 9 -8.83 -12.98 -5.85
N GLU A 10 -8.77 -14.19 -5.32
CA GLU A 10 -9.81 -15.21 -5.50
C GLU A 10 -11.13 -14.77 -4.87
N GLU A 11 -11.10 -14.32 -3.62
CA GLU A 11 -12.28 -13.78 -2.94
C GLU A 11 -12.81 -12.49 -3.60
N ALA A 12 -11.92 -11.66 -4.14
CA ALA A 12 -12.29 -10.44 -4.83
C ALA A 12 -12.83 -10.66 -6.25
N GLY A 13 -12.54 -11.81 -6.87
CA GLY A 13 -12.82 -12.10 -8.29
C GLY A 13 -12.06 -11.20 -9.28
N VAL A 14 -11.17 -10.33 -8.78
CA VAL A 14 -10.29 -9.43 -9.53
C VAL A 14 -8.96 -9.35 -8.78
N SER A 15 -7.87 -9.05 -9.48
CA SER A 15 -6.57 -8.84 -8.85
C SER A 15 -6.13 -7.39 -8.96
N LYS A 16 -5.18 -6.99 -8.12
CA LYS A 16 -4.32 -5.83 -8.43
C LYS A 16 -3.71 -5.98 -9.84
N PRO A 17 -3.48 -4.87 -10.57
CA PRO A 17 -3.70 -3.47 -10.20
C PRO A 17 -5.15 -2.97 -10.39
N HIS A 18 -6.13 -3.87 -10.64
CA HIS A 18 -7.49 -3.43 -10.94
C HIS A 18 -8.08 -2.59 -9.79
N PRO A 19 -8.60 -1.37 -10.03
CA PRO A 19 -9.04 -0.44 -8.97
C PRO A 19 -10.07 -1.05 -8.00
N ARG A 20 -10.97 -1.88 -8.55
CA ARG A 20 -11.99 -2.61 -7.76
C ARG A 20 -11.39 -3.49 -6.67
N PHE A 21 -10.17 -4.01 -6.82
CA PHE A 21 -9.52 -4.79 -5.75
C PHE A 21 -9.31 -3.94 -4.50
N PHE A 22 -8.79 -2.71 -4.66
CA PHE A 22 -8.55 -1.78 -3.56
C PHE A 22 -9.85 -1.31 -2.91
N GLN A 23 -10.88 -1.03 -3.71
CA GLN A 23 -12.22 -0.68 -3.22
C GLN A 23 -12.81 -1.80 -2.36
N LEU A 24 -12.81 -3.04 -2.85
CA LEU A 24 -13.32 -4.19 -2.10
C LEU A 24 -12.51 -4.46 -0.82
N ALA A 25 -11.19 -4.27 -0.85
CA ALA A 25 -10.34 -4.41 0.33
C ALA A 25 -10.70 -3.38 1.41
N LEU A 26 -10.92 -2.11 1.04
CA LEU A 26 -11.37 -1.05 1.94
C LEU A 26 -12.76 -1.34 2.52
N GLU A 27 -13.72 -1.74 1.67
CA GLU A 27 -15.07 -2.13 2.10
C GLU A 27 -15.02 -3.28 3.10
N ARG A 28 -14.20 -4.30 2.83
CA ARG A 28 -14.06 -5.48 3.71
C ARG A 28 -13.42 -5.14 5.04
N ALA A 29 -12.48 -4.19 5.04
CA ALA A 29 -11.82 -3.67 6.24
C ALA A 29 -12.67 -2.62 6.99
N GLY A 30 -13.76 -2.12 6.39
CA GLY A 30 -14.54 -1.00 6.93
C GLY A 30 -13.72 0.29 7.04
N ALA A 31 -12.77 0.51 6.13
CA ALA A 31 -11.79 1.59 6.19
C ALA A 31 -12.01 2.63 5.08
N GLU A 32 -11.65 3.88 5.37
CA GLU A 32 -11.64 4.96 4.39
C GLU A 32 -10.28 5.01 3.68
N ALA A 33 -10.29 5.31 2.38
CA ALA A 33 -9.05 5.39 1.58
C ALA A 33 -8.05 6.40 2.16
N SER A 34 -8.55 7.58 2.57
CA SER A 34 -7.77 8.66 3.19
C SER A 34 -7.14 8.29 4.53
N ARG A 35 -7.63 7.24 5.19
CA ARG A 35 -7.12 6.73 6.48
C ARG A 35 -6.45 5.37 6.34
N SER A 36 -6.11 5.00 5.11
CA SER A 36 -5.52 3.70 4.79
C SER A 36 -4.15 3.87 4.16
N ILE A 37 -3.30 2.86 4.36
CA ILE A 37 -1.97 2.78 3.76
C ILE A 37 -1.80 1.43 3.07
N VAL A 38 -1.31 1.44 1.83
CA VAL A 38 -0.82 0.24 1.15
C VAL A 38 0.70 0.20 1.24
N ILE A 39 1.22 -0.90 1.76
CA ILE A 39 2.67 -1.21 1.73
C ILE A 39 2.85 -2.40 0.78
N GLY A 40 3.57 -2.21 -0.32
CA GLY A 40 3.80 -3.24 -1.34
C GLY A 40 5.17 -3.09 -2.00
N ASP A 41 5.64 -4.14 -2.68
CA ASP A 41 6.97 -4.19 -3.29
C ASP A 41 6.96 -3.91 -4.81
N ARG A 42 5.76 -3.74 -5.39
CA ARG A 42 5.59 -3.46 -6.81
C ARG A 42 4.96 -2.08 -7.05
N LEU A 43 5.69 -1.24 -7.79
CA LEU A 43 5.22 0.09 -8.17
C LEU A 43 3.93 0.02 -9.01
N ASP A 44 3.94 -0.78 -10.07
CA ASP A 44 2.86 -0.94 -11.06
C ASP A 44 1.61 -1.63 -10.50
N ASN A 45 1.78 -2.47 -9.48
CA ASN A 45 0.75 -3.36 -8.98
C ASN A 45 0.18 -2.97 -7.61
N ASP A 46 0.99 -2.36 -6.74
CA ASP A 46 0.58 -2.04 -5.37
C ASP A 46 0.49 -0.54 -5.15
N VAL A 47 1.48 0.21 -5.61
CA VAL A 47 1.67 1.62 -5.24
C VAL A 47 0.85 2.56 -6.13
N GLU A 48 1.10 2.56 -7.44
CA GLU A 48 0.37 3.40 -8.40
C GLU A 48 -1.15 3.21 -8.32
N PRO A 49 -1.68 1.97 -8.32
CA PRO A 49 -3.13 1.79 -8.21
C PRO A 49 -3.69 2.11 -6.83
N ALA A 50 -2.92 2.00 -5.73
CA ALA A 50 -3.36 2.46 -4.42
C ALA A 50 -3.50 3.99 -4.38
N VAL A 51 -2.51 4.71 -4.92
CA VAL A 51 -2.55 6.17 -5.05
C VAL A 51 -3.74 6.59 -5.91
N ALA A 52 -3.97 5.92 -7.04
CA ALA A 52 -5.12 6.17 -7.91
C ALA A 52 -6.48 5.91 -7.21
N ALA A 53 -6.50 5.01 -6.22
CA ALA A 53 -7.66 4.73 -5.38
C ALA A 53 -7.81 5.71 -4.19
N GLY A 54 -6.94 6.72 -4.08
CA GLY A 54 -6.94 7.70 -3.00
C GLY A 54 -6.35 7.18 -1.68
N ILE A 55 -5.55 6.12 -1.75
CA ILE A 55 -4.90 5.49 -0.60
C ILE A 55 -3.43 5.93 -0.56
N THR A 56 -2.93 6.27 0.63
CA THR A 56 -1.50 6.53 0.82
C THR A 56 -0.70 5.26 0.52
N ALA A 57 0.41 5.38 -0.21
CA ALA A 57 1.22 4.23 -0.59
C ALA A 57 2.67 4.34 -0.11
N VAL A 58 3.24 3.19 0.26
CA VAL A 58 4.65 3.02 0.59
C VAL A 58 5.22 1.88 -0.24
N LEU A 59 6.27 2.16 -1.00
CA LEU A 59 7.04 1.15 -1.72
C LEU A 59 8.06 0.52 -0.79
N LEU A 60 7.98 -0.79 -0.61
CA LEU A 60 8.95 -1.59 0.10
C LEU A 60 10.00 -2.11 -0.90
N ASP A 61 11.05 -1.32 -1.11
CA ASP A 61 12.15 -1.65 -2.02
C ASP A 61 13.34 -2.26 -1.27
N ARG A 62 13.24 -3.56 -0.99
CA ARG A 62 14.28 -4.30 -0.26
C ARG A 62 15.58 -4.49 -1.05
N PHE A 63 15.54 -4.30 -2.36
CA PHE A 63 16.61 -4.66 -3.29
C PHE A 63 17.13 -3.45 -4.08
N GLU A 64 16.79 -2.23 -3.66
CA GLU A 64 17.29 -0.98 -4.25
C GLU A 64 16.99 -0.86 -5.77
N LYS A 65 15.85 -1.40 -6.21
CA LYS A 65 15.40 -1.35 -7.61
C LYS A 65 15.11 0.07 -8.09
N VAL A 66 14.74 0.97 -7.18
CA VAL A 66 14.42 2.37 -7.49
C VAL A 66 15.44 3.36 -6.93
N ASP A 67 16.64 2.90 -6.57
CA ASP A 67 17.67 3.82 -6.05
C ASP A 67 18.03 4.90 -7.08
N GLY A 68 17.99 6.16 -6.64
CA GLY A 68 18.15 7.32 -7.51
C GLY A 68 17.01 7.56 -8.51
N VAL A 69 15.95 6.74 -8.50
CA VAL A 69 14.76 6.92 -9.34
C VAL A 69 13.65 7.55 -8.48
N PRO A 70 13.18 8.76 -8.80
CA PRO A 70 12.04 9.34 -8.12
C PRO A 70 10.81 8.43 -8.26
N VAL A 71 10.20 8.07 -7.14
CA VAL A 71 8.89 7.41 -7.10
C VAL A 71 7.86 8.45 -6.66
N PRO A 72 7.11 9.06 -7.59
CA PRO A 72 6.13 10.09 -7.25
C PRO A 72 5.01 9.50 -6.39
N ALA A 73 4.54 10.29 -5.41
CA ALA A 73 3.36 9.98 -4.58
C ALA A 73 3.47 8.76 -3.65
N ALA A 74 4.66 8.20 -3.43
CA ALA A 74 4.89 7.18 -2.42
C ALA A 74 6.21 7.39 -1.67
N SER A 75 6.20 7.07 -0.38
CA SER A 75 7.45 6.93 0.36
C SER A 75 8.12 5.61 0.03
N VAL A 76 9.45 5.56 0.06
CA VAL A 76 10.22 4.32 -0.18
C VAL A 76 10.91 3.91 1.11
N VAL A 77 10.76 2.64 1.50
CA VAL A 77 11.43 2.02 2.65
C VAL A 77 12.12 0.74 2.24
N ARG A 78 13.19 0.36 2.95
CA ARG A 78 13.93 -0.89 2.66
C ARG A 78 13.49 -2.04 3.57
N SER A 79 12.85 -1.72 4.68
CA SER A 79 12.33 -2.67 5.67
C SER A 79 11.02 -2.18 6.28
N LEU A 80 10.17 -3.13 6.69
CA LEU A 80 8.97 -2.83 7.47
C LEU A 80 9.29 -2.22 8.85
N THR A 81 10.51 -2.40 9.35
CA THR A 81 10.95 -1.79 10.63
C THR A 81 11.12 -0.27 10.53
N GLU A 82 11.25 0.28 9.31
CA GLU A 82 11.32 1.73 9.08
C GLU A 82 9.93 2.38 9.13
N PHE A 83 8.86 1.58 9.05
CA PHE A 83 7.50 2.10 8.93
C PHE A 83 6.93 2.70 10.23
N PRO A 84 7.05 2.08 11.43
CA PRO A 84 6.54 2.70 12.66
C PRO A 84 7.10 4.10 12.95
N PRO A 85 8.43 4.35 12.82
CA PRO A 85 8.98 5.69 12.97
C PRO A 85 8.40 6.72 11.99
N MET A 86 8.04 6.32 10.77
CA MET A 86 7.47 7.23 9.78
C MET A 86 6.05 7.69 10.12
N LEU A 87 5.25 6.82 10.74
CA LEU A 87 3.89 7.17 11.16
C LEU A 87 3.90 8.17 12.31
N GLU A 88 4.84 8.03 13.24
CA GLU A 88 4.99 8.95 14.37
C GLU A 88 5.36 10.36 13.88
N LEU A 89 6.24 10.47 12.88
CA LEU A 89 6.65 11.75 12.27
C LEU A 89 5.55 12.44 11.45
N ALA A 90 4.55 11.69 10.98
CA ALA A 90 3.45 12.21 10.16
C ALA A 90 2.21 12.63 10.99
N SER A 91 2.27 12.47 12.32
CA SER A 91 1.14 12.67 13.24
C SER A 91 1.12 14.05 13.93
N ASP A 92 1.97 14.99 13.49
CA ASP A 92 2.00 16.39 13.94
C ASP A 92 1.06 17.31 13.13
#